data_AF-A0A8S1WLG1-F1
#
_entry.id   AF-A0A8S1WLG1-F1
#
_cell.length_a   1.000
_cell.length_b   1.000
_cell.length_c   1.000
_cell.angle_alpha   90.00
_cell.angle_beta   90.00
_cell.angle_gamma   90.00
#
_symmetry.space_group_name_H-M   'P 1'
#
loop_
_entity.id
_entity.type
_entity.pdbx_description
1 polymer ?
#
loop_
_entity_poly.entity_id
_entity_poly.type
_entity_poly.pdbx_seq_one_letter_code
_entity_poly.pdbx_strand_id
1 'polypeptide(L)'
;MLQIARNLIKHTHLFKISKMPPKITTDSNQNENVQKENKSKSQNQKEAPKLKNEKKGNPKILKQQTLKLVDKKGQIVDLTQKKLDLGDGIFSQDKLKISSWNINGLRASSKKESAVSYLNDKKFDIICLNELKVAQEAFEKENLITKLPKDYYAYLNFCKIKAGYSGVAILSKVKPISIKYDMGIEKHDQEGRIITAEFEKFNLVACYIPNSGDKLDRLNYRTQEWDVDFQNYLDQLKQTKNTIICGDLNVSHTEIDLANPEGNKRSAGFTQEERDSFSKFLSKGWIDTFRHLHPKEIKYSYFSPRFNSRETNKGWRIDYFLVNQEAIGSVIQSDISTTIIGSDHVPIECDIDLTKL
;
A
#
# COMPACT_ATOMS: atom_id res chain seq x y z
N MET A 1 -34.76 -44.31 23.46
CA MET A 1 -34.49 -44.17 24.91
C MET A 1 -33.80 -42.83 25.10
N LEU A 2 -34.55 -41.74 25.22
CA LEU A 2 -35.08 -41.15 26.47
C LEU A 2 -33.98 -40.66 27.43
N GLN A 3 -34.01 -39.34 27.67
CA GLN A 3 -33.62 -38.63 28.88
C GLN A 3 -32.09 -38.54 29.16
N ILE A 4 -31.46 -37.40 29.48
CA ILE A 4 -31.88 -36.25 30.31
C ILE A 4 -31.09 -34.99 29.89
N ALA A 5 -31.80 -33.89 29.67
CA ALA A 5 -31.30 -32.53 29.76
C ALA A 5 -31.71 -31.94 31.12
N ARG A 6 -30.85 -31.10 31.73
CA ARG A 6 -31.13 -29.87 32.52
C ARG A 6 -30.20 -29.68 33.74
N ASN A 7 -29.97 -28.38 34.02
CA ASN A 7 -29.26 -27.72 35.14
C ASN A 7 -27.82 -27.31 34.75
N LEU A 8 -27.39 -26.04 34.79
CA LEU A 8 -27.74 -24.91 35.65
C LEU A 8 -27.77 -23.58 34.88
N ILE A 9 -28.81 -22.78 35.12
CA ILE A 9 -28.79 -21.31 35.09
C ILE A 9 -28.57 -20.85 36.54
N LYS A 10 -27.54 -20.02 36.79
CA LYS A 10 -27.47 -18.98 37.84
C LYS A 10 -26.03 -18.48 37.94
N HIS A 11 -25.76 -17.28 37.43
CA HIS A 11 -24.90 -16.27 38.07
C HIS A 11 -25.03 -14.95 37.30
N THR A 12 -26.09 -14.21 37.63
CA THR A 12 -26.15 -12.76 37.46
C THR A 12 -25.53 -12.14 38.71
N HIS A 13 -24.34 -11.54 38.58
CA HIS A 13 -23.87 -10.59 39.58
C HIS A 13 -23.53 -9.24 38.94
N LEU A 14 -24.18 -8.25 39.54
CA LEU A 14 -24.05 -6.82 39.35
C LEU A 14 -22.58 -6.37 39.28
N PHE A 15 -22.24 -5.57 38.30
CA PHE A 15 -21.22 -4.54 38.47
C PHE A 15 -21.86 -3.16 38.36
N LYS A 16 -21.76 -2.44 39.47
CA LYS A 16 -22.27 -1.08 39.69
C LYS A 16 -21.51 -0.09 38.81
N ILE A 17 -22.31 0.78 38.20
CA ILE A 17 -21.93 2.06 37.61
C ILE A 17 -21.24 2.92 38.69
N SER A 18 -19.98 3.30 38.48
CA SER A 18 -19.33 4.36 39.26
C SER A 18 -19.40 5.67 38.49
N LYS A 19 -19.80 6.72 39.20
CA LYS A 19 -20.11 8.06 38.71
C LYS A 19 -18.82 8.86 38.44
N MET A 20 -18.85 9.64 37.36
CA MET A 20 -17.90 10.71 37.06
C MET A 20 -17.88 11.79 38.18
N PRO A 21 -16.73 12.40 38.49
CA PRO A 21 -16.68 13.68 39.21
C PRO A 21 -16.91 14.87 38.26
N PRO A 22 -17.32 16.04 38.79
CA PRO A 22 -17.94 17.12 38.02
C PRO A 22 -16.95 18.06 37.32
N LYS A 23 -17.48 18.75 36.30
CA LYS A 23 -16.88 19.90 35.61
C LYS A 23 -16.58 21.03 36.60
N ILE A 24 -15.38 21.60 36.51
CA ILE A 24 -15.06 22.92 37.06
C ILE A 24 -15.08 23.91 35.89
N THR A 25 -15.98 24.88 35.99
CA THR A 25 -16.02 26.14 35.24
C THR A 25 -15.67 27.28 36.20
N THR A 26 -15.30 28.44 35.64
CA THR A 26 -14.86 29.72 36.26
C THR A 26 -13.34 29.81 36.41
N ASP A 27 -12.65 30.92 36.15
CA ASP A 27 -13.04 32.22 35.59
C ASP A 27 -11.79 32.89 35.01
N SER A 28 -12.02 33.69 33.98
CA SER A 28 -11.11 34.67 33.41
C SER A 28 -10.89 35.87 34.34
N ASN A 29 -9.74 36.52 34.16
CA ASN A 29 -9.33 37.84 34.67
C ASN A 29 -8.71 37.83 36.08
N GLN A 30 -7.41 38.12 36.16
CA GLN A 30 -6.98 39.47 36.56
C GLN A 30 -5.45 39.68 36.43
N ASN A 31 -5.15 40.91 36.00
CA ASN A 31 -3.98 41.74 36.33
C ASN A 31 -2.75 41.72 35.41
N GLU A 32 -2.89 42.63 34.43
CA GLU A 32 -1.93 43.63 33.95
C GLU A 32 -0.94 44.19 34.99
N ASN A 33 0.09 44.86 34.43
CA ASN A 33 1.08 45.76 35.01
C ASN A 33 2.38 45.16 35.56
N VAL A 34 3.39 45.05 34.68
CA VAL A 34 4.65 45.82 34.85
C VAL A 34 5.15 46.26 33.46
N GLN A 35 5.09 47.56 33.17
CA GLN A 35 5.85 48.24 32.12
C GLN A 35 6.79 49.28 32.75
N LYS A 36 7.90 49.57 32.05
CA LYS A 36 8.93 50.62 32.24
C LYS A 36 10.04 50.21 33.22
N GLU A 37 11.34 50.30 32.90
CA GLU A 37 12.13 51.14 31.97
C GLU A 37 13.47 50.40 31.72
N ASN A 38 14.08 50.39 30.54
CA ASN A 38 14.97 51.48 30.11
C ASN A 38 15.36 51.37 28.62
N LYS A 39 15.33 52.53 27.95
CA LYS A 39 15.97 52.86 26.66
C LYS A 39 17.50 52.72 26.84
N SER A 40 18.34 52.31 25.90
CA SER A 40 18.58 52.84 24.56
C SER A 40 19.80 52.11 23.98
N LYS A 41 19.78 51.77 22.69
CA LYS A 41 20.89 51.99 21.73
C LYS A 41 20.47 51.50 20.35
N SER A 42 20.76 52.37 19.39
CA SER A 42 20.27 52.43 18.02
C SER A 42 21.16 51.67 17.03
N GLN A 43 20.61 51.51 15.82
CA GLN A 43 21.28 51.32 14.51
C GLN A 43 21.80 49.91 14.17
N ASN A 44 21.00 49.15 13.40
CA ASN A 44 21.23 48.94 11.96
C ASN A 44 20.25 47.88 11.44
N GLN A 45 19.14 48.33 10.84
CA GLN A 45 18.30 47.48 9.98
C GLN A 45 18.98 47.39 8.61
N LYS A 46 19.36 46.18 8.19
CA LYS A 46 19.70 45.88 6.80
C LYS A 46 18.45 45.38 6.09
N GLU A 47 18.14 46.07 5.00
CA GLU A 47 17.01 45.86 4.11
C GLU A 47 17.00 44.45 3.49
N ALA A 48 15.80 43.89 3.36
CA ALA A 48 15.53 42.69 2.59
C ALA A 48 15.76 42.95 1.08
N PRO A 49 16.40 42.03 0.32
CA PRO A 49 16.62 42.26 -1.10
C PRO A 49 15.31 42.14 -1.90
N LYS A 50 15.06 43.17 -2.72
CA LYS A 50 14.00 43.22 -3.73
C LYS A 50 14.13 42.06 -4.72
N LEU A 51 13.05 41.29 -4.87
CA LEU A 51 12.85 40.30 -5.94
C LEU A 51 13.00 40.99 -7.31
N LYS A 52 14.06 40.64 -8.04
CA LYS A 52 14.15 40.91 -9.48
C LYS A 52 13.37 39.85 -10.23
N ASN A 53 12.46 40.32 -11.08
CA ASN A 53 11.74 39.53 -12.07
C ASN A 53 12.74 38.83 -13.00
N GLU A 54 12.98 37.54 -12.77
CA GLU A 54 13.59 36.66 -13.76
C GLU A 54 12.51 35.99 -14.61
N LYS A 55 12.79 35.99 -15.91
CA LYS A 55 11.90 35.64 -17.00
C LYS A 55 11.34 34.23 -16.81
N LYS A 56 10.02 34.10 -16.98
CA LYS A 56 9.30 32.83 -17.15
C LYS A 56 10.02 31.96 -18.19
N GLY A 57 10.82 31.01 -17.73
CA GLY A 57 11.19 29.86 -18.54
C GLY A 57 9.93 29.06 -18.81
N ASN A 58 9.69 28.68 -20.07
CA ASN A 58 8.61 27.79 -20.44
C ASN A 58 8.55 26.60 -19.47
N PRO A 59 7.36 26.24 -18.92
CA PRO A 59 7.24 24.98 -18.21
C PRO A 59 7.70 23.89 -19.18
N LYS A 60 8.72 23.12 -18.78
CA LYS A 60 9.06 21.88 -19.49
C LYS A 60 7.78 21.07 -19.53
N ILE A 61 7.21 20.92 -20.72
CA ILE A 61 6.14 19.96 -21.00
C ILE A 61 6.69 18.63 -20.51
N LEU A 62 6.17 18.13 -19.39
CA LEU A 62 6.36 16.75 -18.97
C LEU A 62 5.90 15.91 -20.15
N LYS A 63 6.85 15.28 -20.86
CA LYS A 63 6.51 14.31 -21.90
C LYS A 63 5.63 13.27 -21.23
N GLN A 64 4.39 13.17 -21.71
CA GLN A 64 3.43 12.17 -21.25
C GLN A 64 4.10 10.80 -21.43
N GLN A 65 4.52 10.17 -20.32
CA GLN A 65 5.22 8.90 -20.38
C GLN A 65 4.29 7.85 -20.94
N THR A 66 4.83 7.06 -21.87
CA THR A 66 4.12 6.05 -22.62
C THR A 66 3.87 4.84 -21.73
N LEU A 67 2.60 4.55 -21.47
CA LEU A 67 2.18 3.35 -20.73
C LEU A 67 2.72 2.10 -21.44
N LYS A 68 3.25 1.12 -20.68
CA LYS A 68 3.91 -0.06 -21.27
C LYS A 68 3.27 -1.37 -20.87
N LEU A 69 2.89 -2.11 -21.90
CA LEU A 69 2.73 -3.55 -21.86
C LEU A 69 4.00 -4.15 -22.43
N VAL A 70 4.55 -5.14 -21.74
CA VAL A 70 5.49 -6.06 -22.36
C VAL A 70 4.80 -7.39 -22.59
N ASP A 71 4.81 -7.84 -23.83
CA ASP A 71 4.32 -9.18 -24.17
C ASP A 71 5.28 -10.28 -23.65
N LYS A 72 4.82 -11.53 -23.70
CA LYS A 72 5.63 -12.70 -23.30
C LYS A 72 6.93 -12.88 -24.11
N LYS A 73 7.04 -12.24 -25.28
CA LYS A 73 8.24 -12.27 -26.12
C LYS A 73 9.23 -11.16 -25.73
N GLY A 74 8.92 -10.36 -24.71
CA GLY A 74 9.75 -9.24 -24.27
C GLY A 74 9.60 -7.99 -25.14
N GLN A 75 8.61 -7.95 -26.05
CA GLN A 75 8.38 -6.79 -26.90
C GLN A 75 7.63 -5.71 -26.12
N ILE A 76 8.21 -4.51 -26.11
CA ILE A 76 7.61 -3.34 -25.51
C ILE A 76 6.56 -2.78 -26.47
N VAL A 77 5.31 -2.71 -26.00
CA VAL A 77 4.21 -2.07 -26.71
C VAL A 77 3.91 -0.73 -26.04
N ASP A 78 3.99 0.35 -26.81
CA ASP A 78 3.54 1.68 -26.39
C ASP A 78 2.00 1.72 -26.41
N LEU A 79 1.41 1.87 -25.24
CA LEU A 79 -0.03 1.80 -25.02
C LEU A 79 -0.74 3.15 -25.23
N THR A 80 -0.02 4.24 -25.47
CA THR A 80 -0.64 5.55 -25.70
C THR A 80 -1.15 5.76 -27.12
N GLN A 81 -0.67 4.95 -28.07
CA GLN A 81 -0.94 5.15 -29.51
C GLN A 81 -1.78 4.04 -30.16
N LYS A 82 -2.08 2.94 -29.44
CA LYS A 82 -2.91 1.83 -29.95
C LYS A 82 -3.98 1.45 -28.93
N LYS A 83 -5.21 1.23 -29.42
CA LYS A 83 -6.27 0.55 -28.67
C LYS A 83 -5.69 -0.79 -28.20
N LEU A 84 -5.61 -0.99 -26.90
CA LEU A 84 -4.97 -2.15 -26.28
C LEU A 84 -5.64 -3.43 -26.78
N ASP A 85 -4.89 -4.31 -27.46
CA ASP A 85 -5.32 -5.69 -27.72
C ASP A 85 -5.18 -6.49 -26.41
N LEU A 86 -6.09 -6.21 -25.49
CA LEU A 86 -6.27 -6.92 -24.24
C LEU A 86 -7.00 -8.24 -24.45
N GLY A 87 -7.01 -9.08 -23.42
CA GLY A 87 -7.62 -10.39 -23.47
C GLY A 87 -9.06 -10.37 -22.99
N ASP A 88 -9.61 -11.57 -22.85
CA ASP A 88 -10.89 -11.82 -22.18
C ASP A 88 -10.78 -11.81 -20.64
N GLY A 89 -9.56 -11.79 -20.10
CA GLY A 89 -9.31 -11.86 -18.66
C GLY A 89 -9.72 -13.20 -18.03
N ILE A 90 -9.78 -14.27 -18.81
CA ILE A 90 -10.23 -15.59 -18.37
C ILE A 90 -9.01 -16.47 -18.03
N PHE A 91 -9.03 -17.04 -16.82
CA PHE A 91 -8.07 -18.07 -16.43
C PHE A 91 -8.64 -19.45 -16.75
N SER A 92 -7.81 -20.34 -17.29
CA SER A 92 -8.21 -21.72 -17.64
C SER A 92 -8.48 -22.62 -16.44
N GLN A 93 -8.08 -22.19 -15.24
CA GLN A 93 -8.14 -22.95 -14.01
C GLN A 93 -9.03 -22.25 -12.99
N ASP A 94 -9.67 -23.03 -12.12
CA ASP A 94 -10.57 -22.53 -11.09
C ASP A 94 -9.83 -21.94 -9.88
N LYS A 95 -8.58 -22.37 -9.65
CA LYS A 95 -7.75 -21.89 -8.55
C LYS A 95 -6.68 -20.94 -9.07
N LEU A 96 -6.69 -19.72 -8.57
CA LEU A 96 -5.74 -18.66 -8.91
C LEU A 96 -4.73 -18.46 -7.78
N LYS A 97 -3.44 -18.35 -8.13
CA LYS A 97 -2.37 -18.02 -7.16
C LYS A 97 -1.80 -16.64 -7.43
N ILE A 98 -1.93 -15.73 -6.47
CA ILE A 98 -1.45 -14.35 -6.58
C ILE A 98 -0.32 -14.12 -5.58
N SER A 99 0.79 -13.54 -6.03
CA SER A 99 1.81 -13.00 -5.14
C SER A 99 1.86 -11.48 -5.21
N SER A 100 2.16 -10.83 -4.08
CA SER A 100 2.53 -9.43 -4.05
C SER A 100 3.82 -9.24 -3.26
N TRP A 101 4.73 -8.40 -3.76
CA TRP A 101 6.02 -8.17 -3.12
C TRP A 101 6.56 -6.76 -3.36
N ASN A 102 6.79 -6.01 -2.29
CA ASN A 102 7.67 -4.84 -2.35
C ASN A 102 9.14 -5.30 -2.50
N ILE A 103 9.70 -5.11 -3.70
CA ILE A 103 11.04 -5.60 -4.04
C ILE A 103 12.15 -4.59 -3.73
N ASN A 104 11.80 -3.38 -3.26
CA ASN A 104 12.74 -2.32 -2.92
C ASN A 104 13.82 -2.08 -4.01
N GLY A 105 13.37 -2.06 -5.26
CA GLY A 105 14.18 -1.77 -6.43
C GLY A 105 14.49 -2.99 -7.28
N LEU A 106 14.00 -2.97 -8.53
CA LEU A 106 14.15 -4.03 -9.51
C LEU A 106 15.61 -4.42 -9.78
N ARG A 107 16.53 -3.44 -9.79
CA ARG A 107 17.95 -3.72 -10.02
C ARG A 107 18.61 -4.44 -8.86
N ALA A 108 18.17 -4.18 -7.63
CA ALA A 108 18.75 -4.79 -6.44
C ALA A 108 18.22 -6.21 -6.26
N SER A 109 16.90 -6.37 -6.35
CA SER A 109 16.24 -7.67 -6.23
C SER A 109 16.66 -8.66 -7.32
N SER A 110 16.82 -8.22 -8.56
CA SER A 110 17.24 -9.09 -9.67
C SER A 110 18.67 -9.64 -9.58
N LYS A 111 19.48 -9.16 -8.61
CA LYS A 111 20.80 -9.71 -8.30
C LYS A 111 20.76 -10.76 -7.19
N LYS A 112 19.61 -10.98 -6.56
CA LYS A 112 19.41 -11.92 -5.44
C LYS A 112 18.80 -13.20 -5.99
N GLU A 113 19.54 -14.30 -5.88
CA GLU A 113 19.10 -15.60 -6.41
C GLU A 113 17.76 -16.05 -5.84
N SER A 114 17.53 -15.86 -4.54
CA SER A 114 16.26 -16.18 -3.88
C SER A 114 15.08 -15.38 -4.44
N ALA A 115 15.29 -14.10 -4.78
CA ALA A 115 14.26 -13.28 -5.42
C ALA A 115 13.98 -13.73 -6.86
N VAL A 116 15.04 -14.01 -7.62
CA VAL A 116 14.92 -14.50 -8.99
C VAL A 116 14.22 -15.86 -9.01
N SER A 117 14.59 -16.78 -8.12
CA SER A 117 13.96 -18.10 -7.99
C SER A 117 12.48 -17.98 -7.64
N TYR A 118 12.15 -17.16 -6.64
CA TYR A 118 10.77 -16.92 -6.22
C TYR A 118 9.90 -16.36 -7.35
N LEU A 119 10.38 -15.32 -8.06
CA LEU A 119 9.63 -14.67 -9.13
C LEU A 119 9.47 -15.58 -10.36
N ASN A 120 10.41 -16.51 -10.61
CA ASN A 120 10.32 -17.48 -11.70
C ASN A 120 9.59 -18.76 -11.32
N ASP A 121 9.08 -18.87 -10.09
CA ASP A 121 8.23 -20.00 -9.70
C ASP A 121 6.94 -19.98 -10.55
N LYS A 122 6.72 -21.08 -11.26
CA LYS A 122 5.58 -21.24 -12.17
C LYS A 122 4.25 -21.41 -11.43
N LYS A 123 4.26 -21.53 -10.10
CA LYS A 123 3.05 -21.66 -9.29
C LYS A 123 2.16 -20.42 -9.34
N PHE A 124 2.72 -19.21 -9.51
CA PHE A 124 1.92 -17.98 -9.51
C PHE A 124 1.25 -17.75 -10.86
N ASP A 125 0.05 -17.22 -10.85
CA ASP A 125 -0.67 -16.81 -12.07
C ASP A 125 -0.60 -15.30 -12.26
N ILE A 126 -0.52 -14.57 -11.15
CA ILE A 126 -0.30 -13.13 -11.12
C ILE A 126 0.76 -12.80 -10.07
N ILE A 127 1.69 -11.91 -10.42
CA ILE A 127 2.71 -11.37 -9.51
C ILE A 127 2.63 -9.85 -9.53
N CYS A 128 2.42 -9.24 -8.37
CA CYS A 128 2.40 -7.81 -8.17
C CYS A 128 3.70 -7.36 -7.50
N LEU A 129 4.32 -6.31 -8.05
CA LEU A 129 5.58 -5.78 -7.53
C LEU A 129 5.40 -4.32 -7.12
N ASN A 130 5.96 -3.95 -5.96
CA ASN A 130 6.03 -2.57 -5.50
C ASN A 130 7.47 -2.08 -5.40
N GLU A 131 7.65 -0.75 -5.42
CA GLU A 131 8.94 -0.06 -5.41
C GLU A 131 9.91 -0.56 -6.49
N LEU A 132 9.52 -0.50 -7.76
CA LEU A 132 10.42 -0.83 -8.86
C LEU A 132 11.71 0.03 -8.85
N LYS A 133 11.62 1.27 -8.35
CA LYS A 133 12.72 2.25 -8.21
C LYS A 133 13.57 2.39 -9.48
N VAL A 134 12.90 2.48 -10.61
CA VAL A 134 13.55 2.71 -11.90
C VAL A 134 12.69 3.66 -12.75
N ALA A 135 13.34 4.61 -13.41
CA ALA A 135 12.69 5.45 -14.40
C ALA A 135 12.46 4.64 -15.69
N GLN A 136 11.39 4.96 -16.42
CA GLN A 136 11.02 4.25 -17.64
C GLN A 136 12.16 4.22 -18.67
N GLU A 137 12.83 5.36 -18.89
CA GLU A 137 13.92 5.48 -19.87
C GLU A 137 15.10 4.56 -19.50
N ALA A 138 15.37 4.43 -18.20
CA ALA A 138 16.43 3.56 -17.72
C ALA A 138 16.03 2.07 -17.79
N PHE A 139 14.76 1.76 -17.52
CA PHE A 139 14.22 0.40 -17.70
C PHE A 139 14.38 -0.09 -19.14
N GLU A 140 14.09 0.77 -20.11
CA GLU A 140 14.26 0.50 -21.54
C GLU A 140 15.73 0.36 -21.93
N LYS A 141 16.54 1.37 -21.61
CA LYS A 141 17.95 1.43 -21.99
C LYS A 141 18.75 0.26 -21.46
N GLU A 142 18.45 -0.19 -20.25
CA GLU A 142 19.14 -1.31 -19.59
C GLU A 142 18.48 -2.67 -19.87
N ASN A 143 17.42 -2.70 -20.69
CA ASN A 143 16.68 -3.92 -21.02
C ASN A 143 16.24 -4.71 -19.76
N LEU A 144 15.77 -3.99 -18.73
CA LEU A 144 15.44 -4.58 -17.42
C LEU A 144 14.23 -5.51 -17.47
N ILE A 145 13.47 -5.49 -18.55
CA ILE A 145 12.43 -6.49 -18.81
C ILE A 145 12.96 -7.92 -18.77
N THR A 146 14.22 -8.15 -19.16
CA THR A 146 14.87 -9.47 -19.09
C THR A 146 15.08 -9.97 -17.65
N LYS A 147 14.90 -9.11 -16.65
CA LYS A 147 14.95 -9.44 -15.23
C LYS A 147 13.60 -9.84 -14.66
N LEU A 148 12.51 -9.64 -15.41
CA LEU A 148 11.19 -10.09 -15.05
C LEU A 148 10.95 -11.51 -15.62
N PRO A 149 10.06 -12.30 -15.00
CA PRO A 149 9.64 -13.60 -15.50
C PRO A 149 9.12 -13.55 -16.95
N LYS A 150 9.59 -14.48 -17.80
CA LYS A 150 9.32 -14.47 -19.25
C LYS A 150 7.89 -14.90 -19.63
N ASP A 151 7.26 -15.74 -18.81
CA ASP A 151 5.96 -16.35 -19.14
C ASP A 151 4.75 -15.46 -18.80
N TYR A 152 4.99 -14.17 -18.54
CA TYR A 152 3.98 -13.21 -18.10
C TYR A 152 3.90 -12.01 -19.03
N TYR A 153 2.69 -11.46 -19.16
CA TYR A 153 2.46 -10.10 -19.62
C TYR A 153 2.79 -9.13 -18.49
N ALA A 154 3.63 -8.13 -18.75
CA ALA A 154 4.05 -7.16 -17.74
C ALA A 154 3.40 -5.79 -17.98
N TYR A 155 2.70 -5.28 -16.96
CA TYR A 155 2.12 -3.93 -16.92
C TYR A 155 2.85 -3.13 -15.88
N LEU A 156 3.47 -2.01 -16.26
CA LEU A 156 4.33 -1.23 -15.37
C LEU A 156 3.85 0.21 -15.27
N ASN A 157 3.86 0.74 -14.04
CA ASN A 157 3.60 2.14 -13.75
C ASN A 157 4.81 2.73 -13.03
N PHE A 158 5.48 3.69 -13.65
CA PHE A 158 6.71 4.30 -13.11
C PHE A 158 6.40 5.64 -12.44
N CYS A 159 7.24 6.05 -11.49
CA CYS A 159 7.15 7.41 -10.94
C CYS A 159 7.54 8.44 -12.01
N LYS A 160 6.67 9.44 -12.20
CA LYS A 160 6.80 10.47 -13.25
C LYS A 160 7.64 11.66 -12.77
N ILE A 161 7.63 11.93 -11.47
CA ILE A 161 8.25 13.13 -10.88
C ILE A 161 9.62 12.90 -10.26
N LYS A 162 9.99 11.65 -9.96
CA LYS A 162 11.26 11.32 -9.30
C LYS A 162 11.84 10.00 -9.80
N ALA A 163 12.96 10.09 -10.52
CA ALA A 163 13.70 8.91 -10.96
C ALA A 163 14.18 8.08 -9.75
N GLY A 164 14.09 6.75 -9.87
CA GLY A 164 14.54 5.85 -8.80
C GLY A 164 13.60 5.79 -7.58
N TYR A 165 12.37 6.27 -7.71
CA TYR A 165 11.38 6.30 -6.63
C TYR A 165 10.12 5.54 -7.02
N SER A 166 9.46 4.89 -6.06
CA SER A 166 8.17 4.23 -6.23
C SER A 166 8.14 3.29 -7.45
N GLY A 167 6.98 3.15 -8.09
CA GLY A 167 6.72 2.32 -9.25
C GLY A 167 6.13 0.98 -8.86
N VAL A 168 5.13 0.54 -9.60
CA VAL A 168 4.44 -0.74 -9.39
C VAL A 168 4.35 -1.52 -10.70
N ALA A 169 4.24 -2.85 -10.60
CA ALA A 169 3.96 -3.70 -11.75
C ALA A 169 2.93 -4.79 -11.43
N ILE A 170 2.18 -5.19 -12.46
CA ILE A 170 1.41 -6.43 -12.49
C ILE A 170 1.99 -7.30 -13.59
N LEU A 171 2.40 -8.52 -13.23
CA LEU A 171 2.79 -9.58 -14.14
C LEU A 171 1.67 -10.61 -14.16
N SER A 172 1.08 -10.91 -15.32
CA SER A 172 -0.03 -11.87 -15.42
C SER A 172 0.19 -12.88 -16.53
N LYS A 173 -0.12 -14.16 -16.28
CA LYS A 173 -0.11 -15.20 -17.34
C LYS A 173 -1.21 -14.97 -18.39
N VAL A 174 -2.29 -14.31 -17.99
CA VAL A 174 -3.48 -13.99 -18.81
C VAL A 174 -3.54 -12.48 -19.05
N LYS A 175 -3.89 -12.06 -20.27
CA LYS A 175 -4.17 -10.64 -20.52
C LYS A 175 -5.52 -10.27 -19.87
N PRO A 176 -5.59 -9.22 -19.03
CA PRO A 176 -6.84 -8.72 -18.49
C PRO A 176 -7.74 -8.13 -19.59
N ILE A 177 -8.99 -7.85 -19.26
CA ILE A 177 -9.99 -7.13 -20.09
C ILE A 177 -9.61 -5.66 -20.22
N SER A 178 -9.23 -5.04 -19.10
CA SER A 178 -8.86 -3.62 -19.05
C SER A 178 -7.69 -3.40 -18.07
N ILE A 179 -6.92 -2.34 -18.31
CA ILE A 179 -5.89 -1.85 -17.39
C ILE A 179 -6.13 -0.37 -17.17
N LYS A 180 -6.18 0.04 -15.90
CA LYS A 180 -6.16 1.43 -15.48
C LYS A 180 -4.90 1.71 -14.65
N TYR A 181 -4.22 2.80 -15.00
CA TYR A 181 -3.06 3.27 -14.27
C TYR A 181 -3.47 4.43 -13.38
N ASP A 182 -3.05 4.37 -12.12
CA ASP A 182 -3.40 5.35 -11.10
C ASP A 182 -4.94 5.49 -10.87
N MET A 183 -5.37 6.45 -10.05
CA MET A 183 -6.78 6.56 -9.64
C MET A 183 -7.58 7.60 -10.44
N GLY A 184 -6.91 8.43 -11.25
CA GLY A 184 -7.52 9.50 -12.04
C GLY A 184 -7.52 10.86 -11.34
N ILE A 185 -6.63 11.06 -10.36
CA ILE A 185 -6.50 12.28 -9.56
C ILE A 185 -5.07 12.81 -9.70
N GLU A 186 -4.90 13.92 -10.41
CA GLU A 186 -3.58 14.40 -10.87
C GLU A 186 -2.56 14.57 -9.74
N LYS A 187 -2.97 15.09 -8.57
CA LYS A 187 -2.10 15.27 -7.39
C LYS A 187 -1.53 13.95 -6.87
N HIS A 188 -2.20 12.83 -7.15
CA HIS A 188 -1.84 11.50 -6.67
C HIS A 188 -1.11 10.67 -7.73
N ASP A 189 -1.49 10.86 -8.98
CA ASP A 189 -1.09 10.02 -10.11
C ASP A 189 0.31 10.34 -10.65
N GLN A 190 1.15 11.06 -9.89
CA GLN A 190 2.52 11.40 -10.29
C GLN A 190 3.56 10.37 -9.82
N GLU A 191 3.21 9.54 -8.84
CA GLU A 191 4.16 8.66 -8.16
C GLU A 191 4.13 7.21 -8.66
N GLY A 192 3.24 6.88 -9.61
CA GLY A 192 3.16 5.54 -10.21
C GLY A 192 2.85 4.47 -9.17
N ARG A 193 1.79 4.66 -8.39
CA ARG A 193 1.51 3.91 -7.16
C ARG A 193 0.46 2.85 -7.31
N ILE A 194 -0.35 2.88 -8.38
CA ILE A 194 -1.50 1.99 -8.55
C ILE A 194 -1.53 1.47 -9.99
N ILE A 195 -1.81 0.17 -10.13
CA ILE A 195 -2.33 -0.43 -11.37
C ILE A 195 -3.59 -1.19 -10.99
N THR A 196 -4.65 -1.04 -11.76
CA THR A 196 -5.85 -1.87 -11.70
C THR A 196 -5.98 -2.68 -12.97
N ALA A 197 -6.05 -4.00 -12.83
CA ALA A 197 -6.29 -4.94 -13.91
C ALA A 197 -7.68 -5.57 -13.74
N GLU A 198 -8.51 -5.47 -14.76
CA GLU A 198 -9.83 -6.08 -14.76
C GLU A 198 -9.76 -7.46 -15.42
N PHE A 199 -10.14 -8.50 -14.70
CA PHE A 199 -10.33 -9.86 -15.21
C PHE A 199 -11.83 -10.17 -15.28
N GLU A 200 -12.21 -11.30 -15.87
CA GLU A 200 -13.63 -11.65 -16.06
C GLU A 200 -14.40 -11.66 -14.73
N LYS A 201 -13.83 -12.28 -13.68
CA LYS A 201 -14.46 -12.49 -12.38
C LYS A 201 -14.12 -11.44 -11.31
N PHE A 202 -13.00 -10.74 -11.43
CA PHE A 202 -12.55 -9.77 -10.43
C PHE A 202 -11.73 -8.61 -11.01
N ASN A 203 -11.64 -7.52 -10.26
CA ASN A 203 -10.61 -6.50 -10.39
C ASN A 203 -9.43 -6.84 -9.48
N LEU A 204 -8.20 -6.67 -9.97
CA LEU A 204 -6.98 -6.70 -9.15
C LEU A 204 -6.36 -5.31 -9.08
N VAL A 205 -6.16 -4.80 -7.87
CA VAL A 205 -5.51 -3.53 -7.62
C VAL A 205 -4.15 -3.79 -6.96
N ALA A 206 -3.07 -3.60 -7.70
CA ALA A 206 -1.72 -3.59 -7.14
C ALA A 206 -1.38 -2.15 -6.71
N CYS A 207 -1.09 -1.95 -5.42
CA CYS A 207 -0.86 -0.62 -4.87
C CYS A 207 0.40 -0.52 -4.00
N TYR A 208 1.01 0.66 -4.00
CA TYR A 208 2.07 1.07 -3.08
C TYR A 208 1.68 2.41 -2.44
N ILE A 209 1.16 2.36 -1.22
CA ILE A 209 0.59 3.54 -0.55
C ILE A 209 1.71 4.47 -0.05
N PRO A 210 1.58 5.81 -0.12
CA PRO A 210 2.60 6.74 0.36
C PRO A 210 2.98 6.50 1.83
N ASN A 211 4.27 6.33 2.11
CA ASN A 211 4.77 6.39 3.48
C ASN A 211 4.72 7.83 4.02
N SER A 212 4.35 8.00 5.29
CA SER A 212 4.24 9.32 5.95
C SER A 212 5.59 10.02 6.18
N GLY A 213 6.70 9.29 6.04
CA GLY A 213 8.07 9.75 6.20
C GLY A 213 8.54 9.79 7.66
N ASP A 214 9.85 9.71 7.89
CA ASP A 214 10.45 9.66 9.24
C ASP A 214 10.04 10.86 10.12
N LYS A 215 9.81 12.03 9.51
CA LYS A 215 9.36 13.26 10.19
C LYS A 215 7.84 13.42 10.23
N LEU A 216 7.09 12.48 9.66
CA LEU A 216 5.64 12.53 9.47
C LEU A 216 5.17 13.71 8.61
N ASP A 217 6.05 14.32 7.81
CA ASP A 217 5.75 15.47 6.96
C ASP A 217 4.62 15.19 5.94
N ARG A 218 4.40 13.91 5.60
CA ARG A 218 3.33 13.48 4.68
C ARG A 218 2.11 12.88 5.38
N LEU A 219 2.05 12.85 6.71
CA LEU A 219 0.97 12.15 7.44
C LEU A 219 -0.42 12.69 7.11
N ASN A 220 -0.57 14.02 7.03
CA ASN A 220 -1.83 14.65 6.65
C ASN A 220 -2.22 14.33 5.21
N TYR A 221 -1.27 14.45 4.27
CA TYR A 221 -1.48 14.06 2.88
C TYR A 221 -1.89 12.59 2.76
N ARG A 222 -1.23 11.70 3.51
CA ARG A 222 -1.51 10.27 3.53
C ARG A 222 -2.93 9.99 4.03
N THR A 223 -3.28 10.48 5.22
CA THR A 223 -4.51 10.06 5.92
C THR A 223 -5.76 10.87 5.54
N GLN A 224 -5.60 12.15 5.20
CA GLN A 224 -6.73 13.06 4.95
C GLN A 224 -7.04 13.25 3.46
N GLU A 225 -6.08 12.95 2.58
CA GLU A 225 -6.25 13.10 1.14
C GLU A 225 -6.12 11.76 0.43
N TRP A 226 -4.92 11.16 0.45
CA TRP A 226 -4.65 9.94 -0.33
C TRP A 226 -5.55 8.78 0.06
N ASP A 227 -5.63 8.44 1.36
CA ASP A 227 -6.44 7.30 1.81
C ASP A 227 -7.93 7.53 1.53
N VAL A 228 -8.41 8.78 1.63
CA VAL A 228 -9.80 9.15 1.35
C VAL A 228 -10.12 8.98 -0.14
N ASP A 229 -9.27 9.52 -1.00
CA ASP A 229 -9.43 9.47 -2.45
C ASP A 229 -9.25 8.03 -2.98
N PHE A 230 -8.30 7.27 -2.42
CA PHE A 230 -8.08 5.86 -2.72
C PHE A 230 -9.28 4.99 -2.31
N GLN A 231 -9.84 5.22 -1.13
CA GLN A 231 -11.06 4.54 -0.69
C GLN A 231 -12.23 4.82 -1.66
N ASN A 232 -12.43 6.06 -2.08
CA ASN A 232 -13.51 6.42 -3.00
C ASN A 232 -13.31 5.74 -4.37
N TYR A 233 -12.07 5.68 -4.87
CA TYR A 233 -11.74 4.96 -6.09
C TYR A 233 -12.08 3.46 -5.99
N LEU A 234 -11.70 2.82 -4.89
CA LEU A 234 -11.97 1.41 -4.65
C LEU A 234 -13.47 1.11 -4.43
N ASP A 235 -14.19 2.03 -3.79
CA ASP A 235 -15.64 1.95 -3.60
C ASP A 235 -16.40 1.98 -4.94
N GLN A 236 -15.84 2.61 -5.99
CA GLN A 236 -16.39 2.55 -7.35
C GLN A 236 -16.11 1.20 -8.03
N LEU A 237 -14.91 0.65 -7.87
CA LEU A 237 -14.54 -0.64 -8.49
C LEU A 237 -15.37 -1.80 -7.94
N LYS A 238 -15.58 -1.84 -6.62
CA LYS A 238 -16.32 -2.96 -5.99
C LYS A 238 -17.83 -2.94 -6.29
N GLN A 239 -18.36 -1.85 -6.86
CA GLN A 239 -19.75 -1.80 -7.33
C GLN A 239 -19.96 -2.59 -8.62
N THR A 240 -18.91 -2.76 -9.42
CA THR A 240 -19.03 -3.42 -10.73
C THR A 240 -18.56 -4.87 -10.69
N LYS A 241 -17.57 -5.19 -9.84
CA LYS A 241 -16.98 -6.52 -9.78
C LYS A 241 -16.28 -6.73 -8.43
N ASN A 242 -16.21 -7.99 -7.98
CA ASN A 242 -15.36 -8.36 -6.85
C ASN A 242 -13.94 -7.81 -7.05
N THR A 243 -13.33 -7.30 -5.99
CA THR A 243 -12.08 -6.56 -6.07
C THR A 243 -11.10 -7.09 -5.04
N ILE A 244 -9.90 -7.43 -5.52
CA ILE A 244 -8.76 -7.87 -4.73
C ILE A 244 -7.73 -6.74 -4.75
N ILE A 245 -7.27 -6.32 -3.58
CA ILE A 245 -6.22 -5.32 -3.41
C ILE A 245 -4.98 -6.03 -2.88
N CYS A 246 -3.80 -5.69 -3.41
CA CYS A 246 -2.56 -6.21 -2.88
C CYS A 246 -1.40 -5.23 -2.97
N GLY A 247 -0.45 -5.38 -2.03
CA GLY A 247 0.80 -4.62 -2.01
C GLY A 247 1.12 -4.03 -0.65
N ASP A 248 2.08 -3.12 -0.64
CA ASP A 248 2.53 -2.39 0.54
C ASP A 248 1.61 -1.19 0.83
N LEU A 249 0.82 -1.33 1.90
CA LEU A 249 -0.11 -0.31 2.37
C LEU A 249 0.52 0.62 3.41
N ASN A 250 1.80 0.42 3.78
CA ASN A 250 2.53 1.28 4.70
C ASN A 250 1.75 1.56 6.01
N VAL A 251 1.12 0.54 6.58
CA VAL A 251 0.43 0.62 7.88
C VAL A 251 0.41 -0.75 8.55
N SER A 252 0.77 -0.83 9.83
CA SER A 252 0.53 -1.99 10.69
C SER A 252 -0.72 -1.71 11.52
N HIS A 253 -1.80 -2.47 11.28
CA HIS A 253 -3.14 -2.11 11.74
C HIS A 253 -3.29 -2.14 13.26
N THR A 254 -2.88 -3.24 13.87
CA THR A 254 -3.05 -3.50 15.30
C THR A 254 -1.71 -3.88 15.94
N GLU A 255 -1.64 -3.92 17.27
CA GLU A 255 -0.38 -4.18 17.98
C GLU A 255 0.26 -5.54 17.64
N ILE A 256 -0.54 -6.56 17.30
CA ILE A 256 -0.02 -7.86 16.85
C ILE A 256 0.71 -7.79 15.49
N ASP A 257 0.51 -6.71 14.74
CA ASP A 257 1.12 -6.46 13.43
C ASP A 257 2.51 -5.80 13.54
N LEU A 258 2.99 -5.52 14.75
CA LEU A 258 4.27 -4.84 14.98
C LEU A 258 4.99 -5.38 16.21
N ALA A 259 6.27 -5.73 16.08
CA ALA A 259 7.03 -6.34 17.18
C ALA A 259 7.26 -5.44 18.41
N ASN A 260 7.24 -4.10 18.25
CA ASN A 260 7.41 -3.15 19.35
C ASN A 260 6.42 -1.98 19.22
N PRO A 261 5.13 -2.19 19.50
CA PRO A 261 4.09 -1.19 19.26
C PRO A 261 4.28 0.07 20.12
N GLU A 262 4.61 -0.10 21.41
CA GLU A 262 4.80 1.01 22.35
C GLU A 262 5.87 2.00 21.89
N GLY A 263 7.02 1.50 21.42
CA GLY A 263 8.11 2.34 20.94
C GLY A 263 7.87 3.00 19.59
N ASN A 264 6.81 2.63 18.87
CA ASN A 264 6.58 3.03 17.47
C ASN A 264 5.28 3.81 17.25
N LYS A 265 4.56 4.23 18.31
CA LYS A 265 3.31 5.02 18.21
C LYS A 265 3.44 6.34 17.42
N ARG A 266 4.66 6.83 17.19
CA ARG A 266 4.96 8.04 16.39
C ARG A 266 5.86 7.75 15.18
N SER A 267 6.02 6.49 14.81
CA SER A 267 6.72 6.07 13.62
C SER A 267 5.73 5.96 12.45
N ALA A 268 6.14 6.40 11.25
CA ALA A 268 5.35 6.21 10.04
C ALA A 268 5.02 4.72 9.84
N GLY A 269 3.76 4.43 9.50
CA GLY A 269 3.21 3.08 9.42
C GLY A 269 2.61 2.56 10.72
N PHE A 270 2.72 3.25 11.86
CA PHE A 270 2.06 2.86 13.11
C PHE A 270 1.54 4.04 13.93
N THR A 271 1.39 5.21 13.30
CA THR A 271 0.70 6.34 13.95
C THR A 271 -0.77 6.00 14.21
N GLN A 272 -1.36 6.66 15.21
CA GLN A 272 -2.78 6.46 15.50
C GLN A 272 -3.64 6.89 14.31
N GLU A 273 -3.25 7.96 13.62
CA GLU A 273 -3.92 8.51 12.45
C GLU A 273 -3.93 7.52 11.26
N GLU A 274 -2.80 6.86 10.97
CA GLU A 274 -2.73 5.82 9.92
C GLU A 274 -3.58 4.60 10.30
N ARG A 275 -3.54 4.16 11.56
CA ARG A 275 -4.30 3.01 12.05
C ARG A 275 -5.81 3.28 12.07
N ASP A 276 -6.23 4.48 12.41
CA ASP A 276 -7.63 4.91 12.37
C ASP A 276 -8.12 5.05 10.94
N SER A 277 -7.29 5.62 10.05
CA SER A 277 -7.56 5.67 8.60
C SER A 277 -7.78 4.26 8.04
N PHE A 278 -6.89 3.32 8.37
CA PHE A 278 -7.01 1.94 7.92
C PHE A 278 -8.19 1.19 8.56
N SER A 279 -8.51 1.46 9.84
CA SER A 279 -9.71 0.90 10.48
C SER A 279 -10.98 1.40 9.82
N LYS A 280 -11.05 2.69 9.47
CA LYS A 280 -12.15 3.26 8.68
C LYS A 280 -12.22 2.62 7.30
N PHE A 281 -11.08 2.37 6.67
CA PHE A 281 -11.02 1.68 5.39
C PHE A 281 -11.66 0.28 5.46
N LEU A 282 -11.25 -0.55 6.41
CA LEU A 282 -11.80 -1.89 6.61
C LEU A 282 -13.30 -1.87 6.95
N SER A 283 -13.74 -0.89 7.77
CA SER A 283 -15.15 -0.74 8.14
C SER A 283 -16.10 -0.49 6.96
N LYS A 284 -15.57 -0.10 5.79
CA LYS A 284 -16.33 0.09 4.55
C LYS A 284 -16.53 -1.22 3.75
N GLY A 285 -16.37 -2.38 4.37
CA GLY A 285 -16.61 -3.68 3.75
C GLY A 285 -15.39 -4.27 3.03
N TRP A 286 -14.19 -3.95 3.53
CA TRP A 286 -12.94 -4.58 3.10
C TRP A 286 -12.43 -5.52 4.19
N ILE A 287 -11.97 -6.70 3.80
CA ILE A 287 -11.47 -7.74 4.70
C ILE A 287 -9.98 -7.93 4.48
N ASP A 288 -9.20 -7.84 5.56
CA ASP A 288 -7.83 -8.34 5.64
C ASP A 288 -7.83 -9.87 5.61
N THR A 289 -7.44 -10.44 4.47
CA THR A 289 -7.46 -11.89 4.24
C THR A 289 -6.55 -12.65 5.20
N PHE A 290 -5.39 -12.09 5.54
CA PHE A 290 -4.44 -12.73 6.46
C PHE A 290 -5.03 -12.78 7.86
N ARG A 291 -5.57 -11.67 8.36
CA ARG A 291 -6.19 -11.63 9.70
C ARG A 291 -7.49 -12.42 9.80
N HIS A 292 -8.23 -12.53 8.70
CA HIS A 292 -9.41 -13.39 8.63
C HIS A 292 -9.06 -14.87 8.86
N LEU A 293 -8.00 -15.36 8.20
CA LEU A 293 -7.57 -16.76 8.31
C LEU A 293 -6.66 -17.02 9.53
N HIS A 294 -5.86 -16.04 9.91
CA HIS A 294 -4.81 -16.13 10.94
C HIS A 294 -4.97 -15.02 12.01
N PRO A 295 -6.09 -14.99 12.77
CA PRO A 295 -6.44 -13.86 13.64
C PRO A 295 -5.48 -13.62 14.81
N LYS A 296 -4.69 -14.63 15.19
CA LYS A 296 -3.77 -14.59 16.34
C LYS A 296 -2.30 -14.84 15.96
N GLU A 297 -2.01 -15.01 14.69
CA GLU A 297 -0.65 -15.36 14.25
C GLU A 297 0.23 -14.10 14.19
N ILE A 298 1.39 -14.15 14.83
CA ILE A 298 2.38 -13.07 14.75
C ILE A 298 3.26 -13.36 13.54
N LYS A 299 3.12 -12.54 12.50
CA LYS A 299 3.87 -12.68 11.25
C LYS A 299 4.03 -11.32 10.58
N TYR A 300 5.23 -11.04 10.07
CA TYR A 300 5.61 -9.72 9.56
C TYR A 300 6.03 -9.79 8.11
N SER A 301 5.75 -8.72 7.37
CA SER A 301 6.04 -8.60 5.95
C SER A 301 7.22 -7.68 5.64
N TYR A 302 7.63 -6.83 6.60
CA TYR A 302 8.75 -5.91 6.50
C TYR A 302 9.69 -6.03 7.69
N PHE A 303 10.99 -5.96 7.42
CA PHE A 303 12.05 -5.95 8.42
C PHE A 303 13.06 -4.87 8.10
N SER A 304 13.26 -3.92 9.02
CA SER A 304 14.24 -2.88 8.81
C SER A 304 15.63 -3.48 8.55
N PRO A 305 16.37 -3.01 7.52
CA PRO A 305 17.75 -3.45 7.30
C PRO A 305 18.68 -2.99 8.43
N ARG A 306 18.21 -2.11 9.33
CA ARG A 306 18.92 -1.72 10.54
C ARG A 306 18.68 -2.75 11.66
N PHE A 307 19.64 -2.84 12.57
CA PHE A 307 19.50 -3.58 13.84
C PHE A 307 19.21 -5.09 13.74
N ASN A 308 19.55 -5.74 12.61
CA ASN A 308 19.33 -7.18 12.39
C ASN A 308 17.87 -7.58 12.70
N SER A 309 16.94 -6.77 12.19
CA SER A 309 15.52 -6.87 12.55
C SER A 309 14.90 -8.18 12.07
N ARG A 310 15.36 -8.72 10.93
CA ARG A 310 14.87 -10.01 10.41
C ARG A 310 15.32 -11.17 11.29
N GLU A 311 16.61 -11.22 11.64
CA GLU A 311 17.22 -12.26 12.47
C GLU A 311 16.63 -12.30 13.88
N THR A 312 16.23 -11.13 14.39
CA THR A 312 15.60 -10.99 15.71
C THR A 312 14.07 -10.97 15.68
N ASN A 313 13.47 -11.24 14.51
CA ASN A 313 12.03 -11.21 14.26
C ASN A 313 11.32 -9.91 14.74
N LYS A 314 12.00 -8.77 14.59
CA LYS A 314 11.49 -7.43 14.89
C LYS A 314 10.92 -6.79 13.62
N GLY A 315 9.78 -7.31 13.15
CA GLY A 315 9.17 -6.88 11.91
C GLY A 315 7.90 -6.04 12.09
N TRP A 316 7.37 -5.63 10.94
CA TRP A 316 6.11 -4.92 10.73
C TRP A 316 5.29 -5.70 9.70
N ARG A 317 3.98 -5.81 9.86
CA ARG A 317 3.09 -6.30 8.81
C ARG A 317 2.46 -5.08 8.15
N ILE A 318 2.93 -4.76 6.94
CA ILE A 318 2.50 -3.59 6.17
C ILE A 318 2.09 -3.94 4.73
N ASP A 319 2.27 -5.19 4.33
CA ASP A 319 1.85 -5.72 3.04
C ASP A 319 0.57 -6.55 3.24
N TYR A 320 -0.43 -6.33 2.40
CA TYR A 320 -1.76 -6.90 2.56
C TYR A 320 -2.30 -7.51 1.27
N PHE A 321 -3.12 -8.54 1.42
CA PHE A 321 -4.20 -8.85 0.50
C PHE A 321 -5.52 -8.47 1.16
N LEU A 322 -6.27 -7.57 0.54
CA LEU A 322 -7.62 -7.20 0.97
C LEU A 322 -8.64 -7.60 -0.10
N VAL A 323 -9.81 -8.02 0.33
CA VAL A 323 -10.94 -8.32 -0.58
C VAL A 323 -12.20 -7.63 -0.09
N ASN A 324 -13.13 -7.31 -0.99
CA ASN A 324 -14.46 -6.89 -0.56
C ASN A 324 -15.19 -8.04 0.15
N GLN A 325 -16.14 -7.69 1.03
CA GLN A 325 -16.85 -8.63 1.91
C GLN A 325 -17.40 -9.86 1.18
N GLU A 326 -17.92 -9.70 -0.03
CA GLU A 326 -18.53 -10.74 -0.84
C GLU A 326 -17.50 -11.75 -1.36
N ALA A 327 -16.26 -11.33 -1.56
CA ALA A 327 -15.20 -12.16 -2.11
C ALA A 327 -14.47 -13.00 -1.05
N ILE A 328 -14.72 -12.83 0.26
CA ILE A 328 -13.97 -13.56 1.29
C ILE A 328 -14.14 -15.08 1.20
N GLY A 329 -15.30 -15.56 0.77
CA GLY A 329 -15.55 -17.00 0.57
C GLY A 329 -14.69 -17.64 -0.52
N SER A 330 -14.11 -16.82 -1.41
CA SER A 330 -13.18 -17.26 -2.45
C SER A 330 -11.75 -17.44 -1.93
N VAL A 331 -11.39 -16.84 -0.79
CA VAL A 331 -10.02 -16.88 -0.28
C VAL A 331 -9.74 -18.25 0.34
N ILE A 332 -8.87 -19.02 -0.30
CA ILE A 332 -8.46 -20.36 0.15
C ILE A 332 -7.32 -20.26 1.16
N GLN A 333 -6.33 -19.40 0.88
CA GLN A 333 -5.13 -19.21 1.70
C GLN A 333 -4.64 -17.77 1.55
N SER A 334 -4.10 -17.19 2.61
CA SER A 334 -3.39 -15.92 2.60
C SER A 334 -2.21 -16.02 3.55
N ASP A 335 -0.99 -15.89 3.03
CA ASP A 335 0.22 -16.16 3.81
C ASP A 335 1.37 -15.19 3.49
N ILE A 336 2.36 -15.15 4.38
CA ILE A 336 3.55 -14.30 4.32
C ILE A 336 4.79 -15.20 4.27
N SER A 337 5.55 -15.15 3.18
CA SER A 337 6.66 -16.07 2.92
C SER A 337 7.98 -15.55 3.53
N THR A 338 8.06 -15.59 4.87
CA THR A 338 9.16 -14.97 5.67
C THR A 338 10.56 -15.53 5.38
N THR A 339 10.65 -16.73 4.83
CA THR A 339 11.91 -17.39 4.45
C THR A 339 12.52 -16.84 3.17
N ILE A 340 11.74 -16.13 2.34
CA ILE A 340 12.23 -15.56 1.09
C ILE A 340 13.02 -14.28 1.39
N ILE A 341 14.25 -14.25 0.87
CA ILE A 341 15.16 -13.11 0.97
C ILE A 341 15.22 -12.43 -0.39
N GLY A 342 15.39 -11.11 -0.42
CA GLY A 342 15.52 -10.38 -1.69
C GLY A 342 15.26 -8.89 -1.57
N SER A 343 14.49 -8.52 -0.54
CA SER A 343 14.10 -7.17 -0.16
C SER A 343 14.07 -7.08 1.37
N ASP A 344 13.98 -5.86 1.90
CA ASP A 344 13.60 -5.63 3.30
C ASP A 344 12.15 -6.06 3.58
N HIS A 345 11.33 -6.20 2.54
CA HIS A 345 10.06 -6.92 2.60
C HIS A 345 10.19 -8.40 2.23
N VAL A 346 9.21 -9.19 2.63
CA VAL A 346 8.97 -10.56 2.17
C VAL A 346 7.72 -10.62 1.32
N PRO A 347 7.64 -11.54 0.34
CA PRO A 347 6.46 -11.66 -0.48
C PRO A 347 5.29 -12.19 0.35
N ILE A 348 4.10 -11.71 -0.01
CA ILE A 348 2.82 -12.25 0.45
C ILE A 348 2.18 -13.04 -0.70
N GLU A 349 1.41 -14.06 -0.35
CA GLU A 349 0.76 -14.97 -1.28
C GLU A 349 -0.72 -15.12 -0.91
N CYS A 350 -1.59 -15.18 -1.92
CA CYS A 350 -3.01 -15.43 -1.75
C CYS A 350 -3.54 -16.39 -2.82
N ASP A 351 -4.23 -17.43 -2.38
CA ASP A 351 -4.90 -18.40 -3.24
C ASP A 351 -6.40 -18.09 -3.28
N ILE A 352 -6.96 -17.99 -4.49
CA ILE A 352 -8.35 -17.62 -4.73
C ILE A 352 -9.07 -18.71 -5.52
N ASP A 353 -10.29 -19.03 -5.11
CA ASP A 353 -11.25 -19.90 -5.80
C ASP A 353 -12.14 -19.06 -6.71
N LEU A 354 -11.86 -19.07 -8.02
CA LEU A 354 -12.59 -18.26 -9.01
C LEU A 354 -14.07 -18.68 -9.14
N THR A 355 -14.45 -19.88 -8.69
CA THR A 355 -15.84 -20.34 -8.75
C THR A 355 -16.73 -19.69 -7.68
N LYS A 356 -16.11 -19.02 -6.70
CA LYS A 356 -16.76 -18.32 -5.59
C LYS A 356 -16.67 -16.79 -5.71
N LEU A 357 -16.26 -16.29 -6.87
CA LEU A 357 -16.21 -14.88 -7.23
C LEU A 357 -17.35 -14.46 -8.16
#